data_AF-A0A7R6WW24-F1
#
_entry.id   AF-A0A7R6WW24-F1
#
_cell.length_a   1.000
_cell.length_b   1.000
_cell.length_c   1.000
_cell.angle_alpha   90.00
_cell.angle_beta   90.00
_cell.angle_gamma   90.00
#
_symmetry.space_group_name_H-M   'P 1'
#
loop_
_entity.id
_entity.type
_entity.pdbx_description
1 polymer ?
#
loop_
_entity_poly.entity_id
_entity_poly.type
_entity_poly.pdbx_seq_one_letter_code
_entity_poly.pdbx_strand_id
1 'polypeptide(L)'
;MRLRPWKQPPQPSRTGLPQGPRSVALLASRIQSGICHINGPTVHDEAQMPFGGVKDSGYGRIGGKAGIAEFTDLRWITIQTSERHYPF
;
A
#
# COMPACT_ATOMS: atom_id res chain seq x y z
N MET A 1 0.17 -37.86 13.80
CA MET A 1 0.56 -37.01 12.66
C MET A 1 1.31 -35.80 13.23
N ARG A 2 2.65 -35.72 13.06
CA ARG A 2 3.49 -34.68 13.68
C ARG A 2 3.80 -33.63 12.61
N LEU A 3 3.34 -32.39 12.80
CA LEU A 3 3.63 -31.28 11.89
C LEU A 3 5.14 -31.03 11.86
N ARG A 4 5.75 -31.03 10.66
CA ARG A 4 7.16 -30.69 10.52
C ARG A 4 7.34 -29.18 10.73
N PRO A 5 8.30 -28.74 11.56
CA PRO A 5 8.56 -27.32 11.73
C PRO A 5 9.03 -26.71 10.40
N TRP A 6 8.42 -25.59 10.02
CA TRP A 6 8.81 -24.80 8.86
C TRP A 6 10.25 -24.29 9.04
N LYS A 7 11.17 -24.69 8.17
CA LYS A 7 12.53 -24.13 8.11
C LYS A 7 12.54 -22.96 7.14
N GLN A 8 12.91 -21.80 7.65
CA GLN A 8 13.08 -20.59 6.85
C GLN A 8 14.19 -20.81 5.81
N PRO A 9 13.96 -20.53 4.52
CA PRO A 9 14.96 -20.75 3.48
C PRO A 9 16.20 -19.86 3.72
N PRO A 10 17.40 -20.33 3.32
CA PRO A 10 18.63 -19.55 3.46
C PRO A 10 18.52 -18.25 2.65
N GLN A 11 18.92 -17.14 3.27
CA GLN A 11 18.92 -15.84 2.62
C GLN A 11 20.05 -15.77 1.57
N PRO A 12 19.81 -15.24 0.36
CA PRO A 12 20.83 -15.14 -0.68
C PRO A 12 22.03 -14.26 -0.27
N SER A 13 23.19 -14.54 -0.84
CA SER A 13 24.43 -13.79 -0.58
C SER A 13 24.30 -12.32 -0.99
N ARG A 14 24.75 -11.41 -0.12
CA ARG A 14 24.56 -9.95 -0.24
C ARG A 14 25.40 -9.26 -1.32
N THR A 15 26.18 -10.00 -2.11
CA THR A 15 27.29 -9.48 -2.92
C THR A 15 26.88 -8.67 -4.16
N GLY A 16 25.59 -8.58 -4.49
CA GLY A 16 25.08 -7.75 -5.60
C GLY A 16 23.95 -6.78 -5.23
N LEU A 17 23.64 -6.64 -3.93
CA LEU A 17 22.54 -5.78 -3.51
C LEU A 17 22.94 -4.31 -3.52
N PRO A 18 22.00 -3.39 -3.80
CA PRO A 18 22.23 -1.96 -3.65
C PRO A 18 22.79 -1.63 -2.26
N GLN A 19 24.03 -1.17 -2.19
CA GLN A 19 24.72 -0.88 -0.94
C GLN A 19 24.51 0.59 -0.56
N GLY A 20 23.45 0.86 0.19
CA GLY A 20 23.17 2.17 0.78
C GLY A 20 21.70 2.59 0.69
N PRO A 21 21.22 3.45 1.61
CA PRO A 21 19.80 3.78 1.79
C PRO A 21 19.14 4.33 0.52
N ARG A 22 19.86 5.15 -0.25
CA ARG A 22 19.36 5.67 -1.52
C ARG A 22 19.17 4.58 -2.58
N SER A 23 20.10 3.63 -2.64
CA SER A 23 20.10 2.59 -3.66
C SER A 23 19.00 1.54 -3.43
N VAL A 24 18.69 1.20 -2.17
CA VAL A 24 17.58 0.29 -1.83
C VAL A 24 16.22 0.96 -2.01
N ALA A 25 16.10 2.27 -1.77
CA ALA A 25 14.88 3.03 -2.06
C ALA A 25 14.62 3.12 -3.58
N LEU A 26 15.67 3.31 -4.39
CA LEU A 26 15.57 3.28 -5.86
C LEU A 26 15.20 1.90 -6.39
N LEU A 27 15.61 0.82 -5.72
CA LEU A 27 15.18 -0.53 -6.08
C LEU A 27 13.70 -0.73 -5.72
N ALA A 28 13.29 -0.34 -4.52
CA ALA A 28 11.90 -0.44 -4.06
C ALA A 28 10.93 0.29 -5.01
N SER A 29 11.30 1.48 -5.52
CA SER A 29 10.44 2.24 -6.45
C SER A 29 10.27 1.60 -7.83
N ARG A 30 11.14 0.64 -8.21
CA ARG A 30 11.03 -0.11 -9.47
C ARG A 30 10.16 -1.36 -9.35
N ILE A 31 9.89 -1.82 -8.13
CA ILE A 31 9.07 -3.01 -7.88
C ILE A 31 7.60 -2.62 -8.02
N GLN A 32 6.89 -3.32 -8.91
CA GLN A 32 5.46 -3.10 -9.11
C GLN A 32 4.66 -3.89 -8.06
N SER A 33 4.60 -3.37 -6.84
CA SER A 33 3.79 -3.90 -5.73
C SER A 33 3.03 -2.78 -5.03
N GLY A 34 1.96 -3.12 -4.31
CA GLY A 34 1.25 -2.16 -3.48
C GLY A 34 1.94 -1.87 -2.14
N ILE A 35 2.78 -2.79 -1.68
CA ILE A 35 3.53 -2.70 -0.42
C ILE A 35 4.96 -3.20 -0.65
N CYS A 36 5.94 -2.55 -0.04
CA CYS A 36 7.34 -2.93 -0.10
C CYS A 36 8.01 -2.66 1.27
N HIS A 37 8.63 -3.68 1.86
CA HIS A 37 9.35 -3.57 3.12
C HIS A 37 10.86 -3.69 2.86
N ILE A 38 11.60 -2.60 3.07
CA ILE A 38 13.07 -2.63 3.00
C ILE A 38 13.60 -3.18 4.33
N ASN A 39 14.38 -4.26 4.27
CA ASN A 39 14.92 -4.97 5.44
C ASN A 39 13.86 -5.50 6.43
N GLY A 40 12.58 -5.55 6.02
CA GLY A 40 11.48 -6.14 6.78
C GLY A 40 10.97 -7.43 6.13
N PRO A 41 10.20 -8.24 6.87
CA PRO A 41 9.56 -9.42 6.31
C PRO A 41 8.47 -9.03 5.30
N THR A 42 8.15 -9.94 4.38
CA THR A 42 7.04 -9.76 3.43
C THR A 42 5.67 -9.86 4.08
N VAL A 43 5.58 -10.58 5.22
CA VAL A 43 4.35 -10.70 6.01
C VAL A 43 4.42 -9.68 7.13
N HIS A 44 3.79 -8.54 6.91
CA HIS A 44 3.69 -7.45 7.87
C HIS A 44 2.45 -6.62 7.58
N ASP A 45 1.69 -6.25 8.61
CA ASP A 45 0.51 -5.40 8.49
C ASP A 45 0.28 -4.61 9.79
N GLU A 46 -0.25 -3.40 9.65
CA GLU A 46 -0.62 -2.51 10.75
C GLU A 46 -1.94 -1.82 10.39
N ALA A 47 -2.91 -1.82 11.31
CA ALA A 47 -4.30 -1.40 11.02
C ALA A 47 -4.43 0.03 10.45
N GLN A 48 -3.51 0.92 10.81
CA GLN A 48 -3.48 2.31 10.35
C GLN A 48 -2.81 2.52 8.99
N MET A 49 -2.11 1.50 8.46
CA MET A 49 -1.38 1.58 7.19
C MET A 49 -2.27 1.11 6.03
N PRO A 50 -2.10 1.66 4.81
CA PRO A 50 -2.86 1.22 3.65
C PRO A 50 -2.36 -0.16 3.17
N PHE A 51 -3.23 -1.16 3.20
CA PHE A 51 -2.96 -2.52 2.72
C PHE A 51 -3.70 -2.78 1.40
N GLY A 52 -2.99 -3.22 0.37
CA GLY A 52 -3.59 -3.63 -0.90
C GLY A 52 -2.56 -3.79 -2.03
N GLY A 53 -3.01 -4.38 -3.14
CA GLY A 53 -2.16 -4.81 -4.25
C GLY A 53 -2.23 -3.95 -5.51
N VAL A 54 -1.64 -4.48 -6.58
CA VAL A 54 -1.74 -3.99 -7.96
C VAL A 54 -1.78 -5.20 -8.91
N LYS A 55 -2.19 -5.00 -10.18
CA LYS A 55 -2.30 -6.05 -11.20
C LYS A 55 -3.28 -7.15 -10.78
N ASP A 56 -2.91 -8.41 -10.96
CA ASP A 56 -3.73 -9.58 -10.62
C ASP A 56 -4.00 -9.71 -9.11
N SER A 57 -3.27 -8.95 -8.27
CA SER A 57 -3.58 -8.84 -6.82
C SER A 57 -4.78 -7.93 -6.52
N GLY A 58 -5.37 -7.28 -7.54
CA GLY A 58 -6.55 -6.43 -7.40
C GLY A 58 -6.25 -4.94 -7.22
N TYR A 59 -7.28 -4.20 -6.82
CA TYR A 59 -7.30 -2.75 -6.62
C TYR A 59 -7.96 -2.38 -5.28
N GLY A 60 -7.88 -1.10 -4.90
CA GLY A 60 -8.38 -0.59 -3.62
C GLY A 60 -7.39 -0.76 -2.47
N ARG A 61 -7.66 -0.12 -1.33
CA ARG A 61 -6.81 -0.19 -0.13
C ARG A 61 -7.66 -0.27 1.13
N ILE A 62 -7.36 -1.21 2.02
CA ILE A 62 -7.91 -1.25 3.38
C ILE A 62 -6.93 -0.60 4.37
N GLY A 63 -7.38 -0.31 5.58
CA GLY A 63 -6.55 0.24 6.64
C GLY A 63 -6.34 1.76 6.55
N GLY A 64 -6.18 2.38 7.71
CA GLY A 64 -6.02 3.83 7.85
C GLY A 64 -7.11 4.65 7.15
N LYS A 65 -6.71 5.83 6.65
CA LYS A 65 -7.62 6.74 5.91
C LYS A 65 -8.00 6.19 4.54
N ALA A 66 -7.13 5.39 3.92
CA ALA A 66 -7.40 4.81 2.60
C ALA A 66 -8.60 3.85 2.67
N GLY A 67 -8.67 3.02 3.72
CA GLY A 67 -9.80 2.13 3.96
C GLY A 67 -11.14 2.85 4.15
N ILE A 68 -11.15 4.04 4.76
CA ILE A 68 -12.40 4.81 4.93
C ILE A 68 -13.03 5.13 3.56
N ALA A 69 -12.21 5.49 2.57
CA ALA A 69 -12.70 5.82 1.24
C ALA A 69 -13.34 4.63 0.52
N GLU A 70 -12.97 3.39 0.85
CA GLU A 70 -13.56 2.17 0.23
C GLU A 70 -14.94 1.81 0.82
N PHE A 71 -15.28 2.34 2.00
CA PHE A 71 -16.53 2.04 2.71
C PHE A 71 -17.41 3.27 2.95
N THR A 72 -17.13 4.37 2.25
CA THR A 72 -17.90 5.62 2.37
C THR A 72 -18.15 6.24 1.01
N ASP A 73 -19.29 6.91 0.87
CA ASP A 73 -19.59 7.72 -0.31
C ASP A 73 -19.18 9.17 -0.06
N LEU A 74 -18.30 9.70 -0.91
CA LEU A 74 -17.96 11.13 -0.90
C LEU A 74 -19.09 11.96 -1.52
N ARG A 75 -19.72 12.82 -0.71
CA ARG A 75 -20.85 13.66 -1.16
C ARG A 75 -20.46 15.14 -1.19
N TRP A 76 -20.64 15.79 -2.34
CA TRP A 76 -20.54 17.24 -2.47
C TRP A 76 -21.94 17.86 -2.31
N ILE A 77 -22.12 18.67 -1.27
CA ILE A 77 -23.41 19.28 -0.91
C ILE A 77 -23.24 20.80 -0.92
N THR A 78 -24.12 21.51 -1.64
CA THR A 78 -24.12 22.98 -1.71
C THR A 78 -25.46 23.52 -1.27
N ILE A 79 -25.44 24.65 -0.56
CA ILE A 79 -26.64 25.41 -0.21
C ILE A 79 -26.49 26.80 -0.82
N GLN A 80 -27.44 27.17 -1.67
CA GLN A 80 -27.55 28.53 -2.18
C GLN A 80 -28.42 29.36 -1.23
N THR A 81 -27.86 30.42 -0.67
CA THR A 81 -28.52 31.25 0.35
C THR A 81 -29.10 32.56 -0.19
N SER A 82 -28.83 32.89 -1.45
CA SER A 82 -29.33 34.10 -2.13
C SER A 82 -29.70 33.79 -3.57
N GLU A 83 -30.39 34.73 -4.23
CA GLU A 83 -30.63 34.65 -5.67
C GLU A 83 -29.28 34.61 -6.42
N ARG A 84 -29.21 33.80 -7.48
CA ARG A 84 -28.01 33.61 -8.30
C ARG A 84 -28.30 34.14 -9.69
N HIS A 85 -27.52 35.13 -10.12
CA HIS A 85 -27.59 35.64 -11.48
C HIS A 85 -26.83 34.71 -12.42
N TYR A 86 -27.54 34.14 -13.39
CA TYR A 86 -26.96 33.40 -14.51
C TYR A 86 -26.77 34.34 -15.70
N PRO A 87 -25.74 34.12 -16.54
CA PRO A 87 -25.29 35.10 -17.53
C PRO A 87 -26.22 35.29 -18.75
N PHE A 88 -27.37 34.62 -18.82
CA PHE A 88 -28.36 34.75 -19.89
C PHE A 88 -29.79 34.58 -19.34
#